data_AF-A0A7E6EWV6-F1
#
_entry.id   AF-A0A7E6EWV6-F1
#
_cell.length_a   1.000
_cell.length_b   1.000
_cell.length_c   1.000
_cell.angle_alpha   90.00
_cell.angle_beta   90.00
_cell.angle_gamma   90.00
#
_symmetry.space_group_name_H-M   'P 1'
#
loop_
_entity.id
_entity.type
_entity.pdbx_description
1 polymer ?
#
loop_
_entity_poly.entity_id
_entity_poly.type
_entity_poly.pdbx_seq_one_letter_code
_entity_poly.pdbx_strand_id
1 'polypeptide(L)'
;MHQPCRLHPSKNIIMADAQLTQERKKHAANVVIKVEYNDLEISRFLKVARSFVYKVCKELETEDGNVSPVSKHKKHSKCSEIIRTHEFIQQVQQTIDYIPRKLMRSVGKDLHVSEGTVRNVVQEGIRYKSHTMRKSQFVRKSKRKSLHQI
;
A
#
# COMPACT_ATOMS: atom_id res chain seq x y z
N MET A 1 -33.64 -35.42 -18.23
CA MET A 1 -32.41 -35.29 -17.41
C MET A 1 -31.89 -33.87 -17.54
N HIS A 2 -32.37 -32.93 -16.72
CA HIS A 2 -31.86 -31.55 -16.68
C HIS A 2 -31.02 -31.39 -15.42
N GLN A 3 -29.72 -31.17 -15.58
CA GLN A 3 -28.86 -30.72 -14.48
C GLN A 3 -29.21 -29.26 -14.16
N PRO A 4 -29.39 -28.88 -12.88
CA PRO A 4 -29.55 -27.48 -12.52
C PRO A 4 -28.17 -26.79 -12.57
N CYS A 5 -28.09 -25.73 -13.38
CA CYS A 5 -26.94 -24.84 -13.43
C CYS A 5 -26.65 -24.28 -12.04
N ARG A 6 -25.46 -24.58 -11.47
CA ARG A 6 -24.99 -23.92 -10.25
C ARG A 6 -24.70 -22.45 -10.57
N LEU A 7 -25.58 -21.58 -10.10
CA LEU A 7 -25.31 -20.15 -10.03
C LEU A 7 -24.17 -19.95 -9.02
N HIS A 8 -22.96 -19.74 -9.52
CA HIS A 8 -21.84 -19.30 -8.69
C HIS A 8 -22.10 -17.84 -8.28
N PRO A 9 -22.25 -17.53 -6.98
CA PRO A 9 -22.48 -16.16 -6.55
C PRO A 9 -21.28 -15.28 -6.91
N SER A 10 -21.57 -14.10 -7.46
CA SER A 10 -20.56 -13.11 -7.83
C SER A 10 -19.75 -12.69 -6.60
N LYS A 11 -18.42 -12.55 -6.77
CA LYS A 11 -17.47 -12.21 -5.69
C LYS A 11 -17.88 -10.95 -4.90
N ASN A 12 -18.55 -10.00 -5.55
CA ASN A 12 -19.05 -8.78 -4.90
C ASN A 12 -20.16 -9.03 -3.87
N ILE A 13 -21.03 -10.03 -4.12
CA ILE A 13 -22.12 -10.39 -3.20
C ILE A 13 -21.52 -11.02 -1.94
N ILE A 14 -20.56 -11.93 -2.11
CA ILE A 14 -19.84 -12.59 -1.01
C ILE A 14 -19.11 -11.58 -0.13
N MET A 15 -18.48 -10.55 -0.74
CA MET A 15 -17.78 -9.50 -0.01
C MET A 15 -18.73 -8.59 0.77
N ALA A 16 -19.89 -8.25 0.21
CA ALA A 16 -20.91 -7.44 0.88
C ALA A 16 -21.56 -8.20 2.05
N ASP A 17 -21.88 -9.48 1.87
CA ASP A 17 -22.45 -10.34 2.92
C ASP A 17 -21.47 -10.57 4.08
N ALA A 18 -20.17 -10.70 3.79
CA ALA A 18 -19.14 -10.82 4.82
C ALA A 18 -19.02 -9.53 5.66
N GLN A 19 -19.09 -8.36 5.03
CA GLN A 19 -19.08 -7.07 5.72
C GLN A 19 -20.32 -6.89 6.59
N LEU A 20 -21.52 -7.16 6.05
CA LEU A 20 -22.78 -7.10 6.79
C LEU A 20 -22.77 -8.04 8.00
N THR A 21 -22.20 -9.23 7.85
CA THR A 21 -22.04 -10.21 8.94
C THR A 21 -21.08 -9.72 10.01
N GLN A 22 -19.98 -9.06 9.63
CA GLN A 22 -19.02 -8.49 10.59
C GLN A 22 -19.63 -7.33 11.38
N GLU A 23 -20.38 -6.45 10.73
CA GLU A 23 -21.07 -5.33 11.39
C GLU A 23 -22.13 -5.83 12.39
N ARG A 24 -22.92 -6.85 12.02
CA ARG A 24 -23.86 -7.49 12.96
C ARG A 24 -23.14 -8.08 14.18
N LYS A 25 -21.98 -8.71 13.98
CA LYS A 25 -21.15 -9.27 15.06
C LYS A 25 -20.57 -8.19 15.97
N LYS A 26 -20.15 -7.04 15.42
CA LYS A 26 -19.71 -5.89 16.21
C LYS A 26 -20.82 -5.34 17.10
N HIS A 27 -22.01 -5.16 16.53
CA HIS A 27 -23.17 -4.68 17.29
C HIS A 27 -23.53 -5.64 18.43
N ALA A 28 -23.55 -6.95 18.17
CA ALA A 28 -23.79 -7.95 19.21
C ALA A 28 -22.71 -7.92 20.31
N ALA A 29 -21.43 -7.80 19.95
CA ALA A 29 -20.34 -7.65 20.91
C ALA A 29 -20.51 -6.40 21.78
N ASN A 30 -20.85 -5.25 21.17
CA ASN A 30 -21.07 -3.99 21.88
C ASN A 30 -22.22 -4.11 22.91
N VAL A 31 -23.34 -4.73 22.53
CA VAL A 31 -24.47 -4.95 23.45
C VAL A 31 -24.08 -5.85 24.63
N VAL A 32 -23.28 -6.90 24.41
CA VAL A 32 -22.84 -7.82 25.48
C VAL A 32 -21.79 -7.17 26.39
N ILE A 33 -20.88 -6.35 25.84
CA ILE A 33 -19.87 -5.61 26.61
C ILE A 33 -20.53 -4.63 27.59
N LYS A 34 -21.65 -4.00 27.19
CA LYS A 34 -22.45 -3.12 28.07
C LYS A 34 -23.07 -3.83 29.28
N VAL A 35 -23.06 -5.16 29.32
CA VAL A 35 -23.60 -5.99 30.41
C VAL A 35 -22.46 -6.58 31.27
N GLU A 36 -21.24 -6.01 31.20
CA GLU A 36 -20.07 -6.35 32.04
C GLU A 36 -19.61 -7.82 31.97
N TYR A 37 -19.88 -8.52 30.88
CA TYR A 37 -19.37 -9.89 30.68
C TYR A 37 -17.86 -9.92 30.42
N ASN A 38 -17.20 -11.01 30.84
CA ASN A 38 -15.77 -11.20 30.60
C ASN A 38 -15.49 -11.48 29.10
N ASP A 39 -14.40 -10.95 28.53
CA ASP A 39 -13.98 -11.13 27.12
C ASP A 39 -14.02 -12.60 26.65
N LEU A 40 -13.67 -13.53 27.54
CA LEU A 40 -13.69 -14.96 27.25
C LEU A 40 -15.12 -15.49 27.07
N GLU A 41 -16.06 -15.01 27.89
CA GLU A 41 -17.47 -15.36 27.83
C GLU A 41 -18.12 -14.78 26.58
N ILE A 42 -17.79 -13.54 26.23
CA ILE A 42 -18.24 -12.87 25.00
C ILE A 42 -17.76 -13.64 23.76
N SER A 43 -16.49 -14.02 23.74
CA SER A 43 -15.90 -14.78 22.64
C SER A 43 -16.59 -16.13 22.44
N ARG A 44 -16.87 -16.86 23.53
CA ARG A 44 -17.60 -18.14 23.51
C ARG A 44 -19.05 -17.95 23.06
N PHE A 45 -19.74 -16.94 23.59
CA PHE A 45 -21.15 -16.67 23.30
C PHE A 45 -21.36 -16.30 21.82
N LEU A 46 -20.54 -15.40 21.29
CA LEU A 46 -20.65 -14.92 19.91
C LEU A 46 -19.93 -15.81 18.88
N LYS A 47 -19.22 -16.85 19.33
CA LYS A 47 -18.37 -17.72 18.51
C LYS A 47 -17.41 -16.91 17.62
N VAL A 48 -16.80 -15.88 18.21
CA VAL A 48 -15.82 -15.00 17.55
C VAL A 48 -14.47 -15.14 18.23
N ALA A 49 -13.39 -14.92 17.48
CA ALA A 49 -12.04 -14.93 18.04
C ALA A 49 -11.91 -13.87 19.16
N ARG A 50 -11.21 -14.21 20.24
CA ARG A 50 -10.98 -13.30 21.37
C ARG A 50 -10.29 -12.00 20.95
N SER A 51 -9.44 -12.05 19.92
CA SER A 51 -8.80 -10.87 19.31
C SER A 51 -9.80 -9.90 18.68
N PHE A 52 -10.92 -10.39 18.17
CA PHE A 52 -12.01 -9.57 17.63
C PHE A 52 -12.73 -8.82 18.76
N VAL A 53 -13.02 -9.51 19.88
CA VAL A 53 -13.61 -8.90 21.07
C VAL A 53 -12.71 -7.79 21.60
N TYR A 54 -11.42 -8.08 21.81
CA TYR A 54 -10.44 -7.09 22.27
C TYR A 54 -10.37 -5.85 21.37
N LYS A 55 -10.45 -6.03 20.04
CA LYS A 55 -10.47 -4.92 19.09
C LYS A 55 -11.73 -4.06 19.25
N VAL A 56 -12.90 -4.69 19.43
CA VAL A 56 -14.17 -3.97 19.66
C VAL A 56 -14.14 -3.24 21.00
N CYS A 57 -13.66 -3.87 22.08
CA CYS A 57 -13.52 -3.22 23.39
C CYS A 57 -12.63 -1.97 23.28
N LYS A 58 -11.49 -2.08 22.60
CA LYS A 58 -10.58 -0.96 22.37
C LYS A 58 -11.16 0.16 21.50
N GLU A 59 -11.98 -0.18 20.51
CA GLU A 59 -12.70 0.80 19.69
C GLU A 59 -13.77 1.53 20.53
N LEU A 60 -14.45 0.86 21.46
CA LEU A 60 -15.41 1.49 22.37
C LEU A 60 -14.74 2.43 23.38
N GLU A 61 -13.60 2.02 23.96
CA GLU A 61 -12.79 2.90 24.81
C GLU A 61 -12.34 4.19 24.10
N THR A 62 -12.18 4.14 22.76
CA THR A 62 -11.84 5.33 21.97
C THR A 62 -13.05 6.23 21.67
N GLU A 63 -14.28 5.70 21.66
CA GLU A 63 -15.51 6.49 21.42
C GLU A 63 -16.02 7.19 22.69
N ASP A 64 -15.82 6.62 23.88
CA ASP A 64 -16.27 7.19 25.16
C ASP A 64 -15.43 8.39 25.67
N GLY A 65 -14.53 8.92 24.85
CA GLY A 65 -14.07 10.31 25.00
C GLY A 65 -12.65 10.54 25.52
N ASN A 66 -11.72 9.59 25.43
CA ASN A 66 -10.31 9.91 25.77
C ASN A 66 -9.21 9.08 25.09
N VAL A 67 -9.33 8.63 23.84
CA VAL A 67 -8.13 8.21 23.09
C VAL A 67 -8.34 8.46 21.60
N SER A 68 -7.49 9.33 21.03
CA SER A 68 -7.34 9.51 19.57
C SER A 68 -7.29 8.14 18.85
N PRO A 69 -7.98 7.93 17.71
CA PRO A 69 -7.91 6.67 16.99
C PRO A 69 -6.49 6.48 16.46
N VAL A 70 -5.63 5.86 17.27
CA VAL A 70 -4.27 5.50 16.85
C VAL A 70 -4.40 4.27 15.98
N SER A 71 -4.72 4.52 14.70
CA SER A 71 -4.28 3.65 13.62
C SER A 71 -2.76 3.57 13.69
N LYS A 72 -2.23 2.66 14.52
CA LYS A 72 -0.82 2.23 14.47
C LYS A 72 -0.58 1.38 13.23
N HIS A 73 -1.09 1.81 12.07
CA HIS A 73 -0.45 1.40 10.84
C HIS A 73 0.90 2.12 10.84
N LYS A 74 1.97 1.34 10.68
CA LYS A 74 3.31 1.88 10.39
C LYS A 74 3.15 2.76 9.17
N LYS A 75 3.02 4.08 9.37
CA LYS A 75 3.17 5.05 8.30
C LYS A 75 4.57 4.78 7.80
N HIS A 76 4.68 4.19 6.60
CA HIS A 76 5.94 4.21 5.88
C HIS A 76 6.26 5.68 5.73
N SER A 77 7.15 6.19 6.58
CA SER A 77 7.57 7.57 6.48
C SER A 77 8.11 7.71 5.07
N LYS A 78 7.76 8.82 4.42
CA LYS A 78 8.30 9.23 3.13
C LYS A 78 9.79 9.58 3.23
N CYS A 79 10.55 8.86 4.08
CA CYS A 79 11.98 9.02 4.35
C CYS A 79 12.81 9.01 3.06
N SER A 80 12.27 8.40 2.02
CA SER A 80 12.93 8.28 0.72
C SER A 80 12.70 9.48 -0.21
N GLU A 81 11.74 10.38 0.05
CA GLU A 81 11.52 11.61 -0.75
C GLU A 81 12.54 12.71 -0.40
N ILE A 82 12.94 12.83 0.88
CA ILE A 82 13.83 13.92 1.36
C ILE A 82 15.24 13.81 0.76
N ILE A 83 15.74 12.60 0.52
CA ILE A 83 17.09 12.36 -0.04
C ILE A 83 17.08 12.41 -1.59
N ARG A 84 15.91 12.35 -2.23
CA ARG A 84 15.77 12.30 -3.70
C ARG A 84 15.35 13.63 -4.32
N THR A 85 15.92 14.73 -3.85
CA THR A 85 15.75 16.03 -4.50
C THR A 85 16.19 15.96 -5.97
N HIS A 86 15.51 16.69 -6.86
CA HIS A 86 15.79 16.67 -8.30
C HIS A 86 17.26 17.02 -8.62
N GLU A 87 17.84 17.97 -7.89
CA GLU A 87 19.24 18.39 -8.01
C GLU A 87 20.21 17.23 -7.74
N PHE A 88 19.95 16.44 -6.70
CA PHE A 88 20.74 15.27 -6.37
C PHE A 88 20.67 14.19 -7.46
N ILE A 89 19.49 13.96 -8.03
CA ILE A 89 19.30 13.02 -9.15
C ILE A 89 20.12 13.49 -10.37
N GLN A 90 20.13 14.80 -10.66
CA GLN A 90 20.93 15.37 -11.74
C GLN A 90 22.43 15.22 -11.51
N GLN A 91 22.93 15.45 -10.30
CA GLN A 91 24.35 15.28 -9.96
C GLN A 91 24.81 13.82 -10.13
N VAL A 92 23.99 12.86 -9.68
CA VAL A 92 24.25 11.43 -9.90
C VAL A 92 24.26 11.10 -11.39
N GLN A 93 23.30 11.62 -12.16
CA GLN A 93 23.22 11.43 -13.60
C GLN A 93 24.48 11.96 -14.31
N GLN A 94 24.87 13.20 -14.03
CA GLN A 94 26.05 13.83 -14.62
C GLN A 94 27.34 13.04 -14.30
N THR A 95 27.47 12.54 -13.08
CA THR A 95 28.65 11.75 -12.67
C THR A 95 28.75 10.44 -13.45
N ILE A 96 27.60 9.79 -13.69
CA ILE A 96 27.53 8.54 -14.46
C ILE A 96 27.76 8.81 -15.96
N ASP A 97 27.22 9.90 -16.50
CA ASP A 97 27.41 10.24 -17.90
C ASP A 97 28.86 10.65 -18.19
N TYR A 98 29.52 11.33 -17.25
CA TYR A 98 30.93 11.69 -17.35
C TYR A 98 31.85 10.46 -17.30
N ILE A 99 31.60 9.51 -16.40
CA ILE A 99 32.37 8.25 -16.32
C ILE A 99 31.41 7.06 -16.13
N PRO A 100 30.98 6.39 -17.21
CA PRO A 100 29.95 5.35 -17.14
C PRO A 100 30.40 4.06 -16.45
N ARG A 101 31.71 3.85 -16.29
CA ARG A 101 32.28 2.70 -15.57
C ARG A 101 32.56 2.99 -14.10
N LYS A 102 32.23 4.19 -13.61
CA LYS A 102 32.47 4.55 -12.22
C LYS A 102 31.57 3.72 -11.31
N LEU A 103 32.18 3.08 -10.32
CA LEU A 103 31.46 2.26 -9.36
C LEU A 103 30.51 3.12 -8.54
N MET A 104 29.29 2.64 -8.27
CA MET A 104 28.30 3.33 -7.44
C MET A 104 28.85 3.67 -6.05
N ARG A 105 29.70 2.80 -5.50
CA ARG A 105 30.40 3.06 -4.24
C ARG A 105 31.34 4.27 -4.31
N SER A 106 31.99 4.49 -5.45
CA SER A 106 32.82 5.68 -5.68
C SER A 106 31.97 6.93 -5.81
N VAL A 107 30.86 6.86 -6.57
CA VAL A 107 29.91 7.98 -6.69
C VAL A 107 29.34 8.36 -5.32
N GLY A 108 29.05 7.38 -4.48
CA GLY A 108 28.60 7.62 -3.10
C GLY A 108 29.64 8.32 -2.25
N LYS A 109 30.93 7.98 -2.38
CA LYS A 109 32.02 8.69 -1.70
C LYS A 109 32.10 10.16 -2.13
N ASP A 110 32.02 10.42 -3.43
CA ASP A 110 32.12 11.79 -3.97
C ASP A 110 30.95 12.67 -3.52
N LEU A 111 29.74 12.09 -3.46
CA LEU A 111 28.51 12.77 -3.08
C LEU A 111 28.19 12.66 -1.58
N HIS A 112 29.09 12.07 -0.77
CA HIS A 112 28.92 11.87 0.67
C HIS A 112 27.63 11.12 1.06
N VAL A 113 27.25 10.12 0.29
CA VAL A 113 26.05 9.29 0.47
C VAL A 113 26.37 7.81 0.44
N SER A 114 25.45 6.99 0.98
CA SER A 114 25.59 5.54 0.91
C SER A 114 25.46 5.03 -0.53
N GLU A 115 26.15 3.93 -0.85
CA GLU A 115 26.01 3.26 -2.15
C GLU A 115 24.54 2.87 -2.43
N GLY A 116 23.81 2.43 -1.40
CA GLY A 116 22.40 2.06 -1.52
C GLY A 116 21.53 3.22 -1.99
N THR A 117 21.81 4.44 -1.50
CA THR A 117 21.14 5.66 -1.95
C THR A 117 21.37 5.92 -3.44
N VAL A 118 22.63 5.82 -3.90
CA VAL A 118 22.99 6.00 -5.31
C VAL A 118 22.33 4.93 -6.19
N ARG A 119 22.33 3.66 -5.75
CA ARG A 119 21.68 2.56 -6.46
C ARG A 119 20.18 2.81 -6.64
N ASN A 120 19.51 3.24 -5.58
CA ASN A 120 18.07 3.55 -5.62
C ASN A 120 17.79 4.70 -6.58
N VAL A 121 18.59 5.78 -6.57
CA VAL A 121 18.44 6.90 -7.52
C VAL A 121 18.66 6.48 -8.96
N VAL A 122 19.65 5.64 -9.25
CA VAL A 122 19.88 5.17 -10.62
C VAL A 122 18.75 4.26 -11.11
N GLN A 123 18.26 3.37 -10.25
CA GLN A 123 17.20 2.43 -10.62
C GLN A 123 15.84 3.11 -10.76
N GLU A 124 15.49 4.01 -9.84
CA GLU A 124 14.16 4.62 -9.75
C GLU A 124 14.10 6.04 -10.33
N GLY A 125 15.14 6.86 -10.17
CA GLY A 125 15.17 8.23 -10.68
C GLY A 125 15.59 8.31 -12.15
N ILE A 126 16.62 7.56 -12.51
CA ILE A 126 17.25 7.63 -13.84
C ILE A 126 16.61 6.62 -14.80
N ARG A 127 16.68 5.32 -14.49
CA ARG A 127 16.19 4.26 -15.38
C ARG A 127 14.67 4.29 -15.58
N TYR A 128 13.90 4.60 -14.54
CA TYR A 128 12.45 4.71 -14.64
C TYR A 128 12.01 5.83 -15.60
N LYS A 129 12.69 7.00 -15.57
CA LYS A 129 12.44 8.12 -16.48
C LYS A 129 12.82 7.77 -17.92
N SER A 130 13.96 7.10 -18.15
CA SER A 130 14.32 6.60 -19.50
C SER A 130 13.31 5.57 -20.03
N HIS A 131 12.81 4.67 -19.19
CA HIS A 131 11.82 3.67 -19.57
C HIS A 131 10.44 4.28 -19.87
N THR A 132 9.95 5.21 -19.05
CA THR A 132 8.69 5.94 -19.31
C THR A 132 8.80 6.82 -20.57
N MET A 133 9.96 7.45 -20.82
CA MET A 133 10.18 8.23 -22.04
C MET A 133 10.22 7.36 -23.30
N ARG A 134 10.92 6.22 -23.29
CA ARG A 134 10.91 5.29 -24.44
C ARG A 134 9.51 4.78 -24.75
N LYS A 135 8.73 4.38 -23.74
CA LYS A 135 7.33 3.97 -23.93
C LYS A 135 6.48 5.11 -24.51
N SER A 136 6.62 6.32 -23.99
CA SER A 136 5.87 7.49 -24.48
C SER A 136 6.21 7.87 -25.92
N GLN A 137 7.50 7.79 -26.32
CA GLN A 137 7.91 7.99 -27.71
C GLN A 137 7.36 6.92 -28.64
N PHE A 138 7.34 5.65 -28.19
CA PHE A 138 6.76 4.55 -28.95
C PHE A 138 5.25 4.75 -29.19
N VAL A 139 4.50 5.18 -28.16
CA VAL A 139 3.07 5.51 -28.28
C VAL A 139 2.84 6.68 -29.25
N ARG A 140 3.65 7.75 -29.16
CA ARG A 140 3.55 8.90 -30.08
C ARG A 140 3.87 8.54 -31.53
N LYS A 141 4.89 7.70 -31.76
CA LYS A 141 5.22 7.20 -33.10
C LYS A 141 4.10 6.33 -33.68
N SER A 142 3.48 5.49 -32.85
CA SER A 142 2.35 4.65 -33.27
C SER A 142 1.13 5.49 -33.69
N LYS A 143 0.80 6.55 -32.92
CA LYS A 143 -0.28 7.50 -33.28
C LYS A 143 0.00 8.32 -34.54
N ARG A 144 1.26 8.67 -34.83
CA ARG A 144 1.61 9.40 -36.07
C ARG A 144 1.55 8.51 -37.31
N LYS A 145 1.91 7.23 -37.19
CA LYS A 145 1.80 6.24 -38.28
C LYS A 145 0.35 5.91 -38.65
N SER A 146 -0.59 6.00 -37.71
CA SER A 146 -2.03 5.83 -37.99
C SER A 146 -2.68 7.08 -38.60
N LEU A 147 -2.06 8.26 -38.43
CA LEU A 147 -2.55 9.54 -38.99
C LEU A 147 -2.00 9.83 -40.41
N HIS A 148 -1.02 9.08 -40.89
CA HIS A 148 -0.47 9.21 -42.25
C HIS A 148 -0.90 8.03 -43.17
N GLN A 149 -1.90 7.26 -42.74
CA GLN A 149 -2.52 6.17 -43.51
C GLN A 149 -3.99 6.47 -43.86
N ILE A 150 -4.41 7.74 -43.75
CA ILE A 150 -5.70 8.25 -44.24
C ILE A 150 -5.39 9.19 -45.39
#